data_AF-A0A6I3UZB9-F1
#
_entry.id   AF-A0A6I3UZB9-F1
#
_cell.length_a   1.000
_cell.length_b   1.000
_cell.length_c   1.000
_cell.angle_alpha   90.00
_cell.angle_beta   90.00
_cell.angle_gamma   90.00
#
_symmetry.space_group_name_H-M   'P 1'
#
loop_
_entity.id
_entity.type
_entity.pdbx_description
1 polymer ?
#
loop_
_entity_poly.entity_id
_entity_poly.type
_entity_poly.pdbx_seq_one_letter_code
_entity_poly.pdbx_strand_id
1 'polypeptide(L)' 'MNELINVTLNDNHEPVVSGRQLHEALGVKTKYADWFNRMIEYGFTENQDFLLLKNEQQTGRGGHNKVDHIIKLD' A
#
# COMPACT_ATOMS: atom_id res chain seq x y z
N MET A 1 18.45 -2.61 15.00
CA MET A 1 17.40 -3.34 14.25
C MET A 1 16.64 -2.29 13.48
N ASN A 2 16.74 -2.28 12.15
CA ASN A 2 15.96 -1.36 11.32
C ASN A 2 14.74 -2.14 10.87
N GLU A 3 13.59 -1.89 11.47
CA GLU A 3 12.33 -2.41 10.96
C GLU A 3 11.99 -1.61 9.70
N LEU A 4 12.30 -2.19 8.53
CA LEU A 4 12.10 -1.51 7.25
C LEU A 4 10.60 -1.38 6.91
N ILE A 5 9.75 -2.32 7.34
CA ILE A 5 8.30 -2.32 7.11
C ILE A 5 7.53 -2.83 8.32
N ASN A 6 6.35 -2.27 8.56
CA ASN A 6 5.40 -2.80 9.53
C ASN A 6 4.45 -3.77 8.83
N VAL A 7 4.58 -5.06 9.10
CA VAL A 7 3.65 -6.09 8.62
C VAL A 7 2.52 -6.23 9.65
N THR A 8 1.29 -6.02 9.21
CA THR A 8 0.07 -6.24 10.02
C THR A 8 -0.63 -7.49 9.54
N LEU A 9 -1.41 -8.17 10.39
CA LEU A 9 -2.26 -9.26 9.96
C LEU A 9 -3.66 -8.72 9.62
N ASN A 10 -4.27 -9.19 8.54
CA ASN A 10 -5.67 -8.90 8.24
C ASN A 10 -6.62 -9.81 9.04
N ASP A 11 -7.93 -9.64 8.83
CA ASP A 11 -8.98 -10.46 9.48
C ASP A 11 -8.86 -11.96 9.15
N ASN A 12 -8.28 -12.29 7.99
CA ASN A 12 -7.99 -13.66 7.57
C ASN A 12 -6.67 -14.22 8.11
N HIS A 13 -6.00 -13.53 9.05
CA HIS A 13 -4.66 -13.89 9.54
C HIS A 13 -3.57 -13.89 8.46
N GLU A 14 -3.77 -13.17 7.36
CA GLU A 14 -2.80 -13.05 6.28
C GLU A 14 -1.88 -11.85 6.55
N PRO A 15 -0.55 -11.99 6.36
CA PRO A 15 0.38 -10.89 6.51
C PRO A 15 0.17 -9.87 5.38
N VAL A 16 -0.16 -8.65 5.76
CA VAL A 16 -0.38 -7.52 4.87
C VAL A 16 0.50 -6.33 5.25
N VAL A 17 0.91 -5.56 4.26
CA VAL A 17 1.78 -4.39 4.44
C VAL A 17 1.21 -3.16 3.76
N SER A 18 1.49 -1.98 4.30
CA SER A 18 1.17 -0.73 3.59
C SER A 18 2.09 -0.60 2.38
N GLY A 19 1.52 -0.41 1.20
CA GLY A 19 2.24 -0.28 -0.06
C GLY A 19 3.18 0.91 -0.06
N ARG A 20 2.84 2.00 0.67
CA ARG A 20 3.77 3.11 0.88
C ARG A 20 4.99 2.71 1.69
N GLN A 21 4.79 2.01 2.81
CA GLN A 21 5.89 1.50 3.61
C GLN A 21 6.76 0.53 2.79
N LEU A 22 6.13 -0.35 2.00
CA LEU A 22 6.85 -1.25 1.11
C LEU A 22 7.69 -0.48 0.08
N HIS A 23 7.11 0.55 -0.55
CA HIS A 23 7.82 1.41 -1.49
C HIS A 23 9.01 2.14 -0.86
N GLU A 24 8.84 2.68 0.35
CA GLU A 24 9.89 3.35 1.11
C GLU A 24 11.00 2.36 1.54
N ALA A 25 10.63 1.18 2.00
CA ALA A 25 11.56 0.12 2.39
C ALA A 25 12.39 -0.41 1.24
N LEU A 26 11.77 -0.57 0.07
CA LEU A 26 12.46 -0.95 -1.15
C LEU A 26 13.35 0.19 -1.68
N GLY A 27 13.25 1.40 -1.14
CA GLY A 27 14.04 2.56 -1.56
C GLY A 27 13.76 2.97 -3.01
N VAL A 28 12.54 2.73 -3.48
CA VAL A 28 12.16 2.96 -4.87
C VAL A 28 12.17 4.46 -5.16
N LYS A 29 12.96 4.87 -6.17
CA LYS A 29 13.08 6.29 -6.57
C LYS A 29 11.91 6.78 -7.42
N THR A 30 11.13 5.88 -8.01
CA THR A 30 9.96 6.24 -8.80
C THR A 30 8.83 6.73 -7.90
N LYS A 31 7.83 7.39 -8.47
CA LYS A 31 6.66 7.77 -7.68
C LYS A 31 5.88 6.50 -7.31
N TYR A 32 5.28 6.53 -6.12
CA TYR A 32 4.44 5.44 -5.63
C TYR A 32 3.36 5.00 -6.64
N ALA A 33 2.69 5.96 -7.30
CA ALA A 33 1.66 5.66 -8.29
C ALA A 33 2.21 4.89 -9.50
N ASP A 34 3.37 5.28 -10.04
CA ASP A 34 4.03 4.58 -11.15
C ASP A 34 4.51 3.19 -10.74
N TRP A 35 5.10 3.08 -9.54
CA TRP A 35 5.56 1.79 -9.01
C TRP A 35 4.38 0.83 -8.76
N PHE A 36 3.28 1.35 -8.21
CA PHE A 36 2.10 0.54 -7.92
C PHE A 36 1.37 0.14 -9.20
N ASN A 37 1.25 1.03 -10.19
CA ASN A 37 0.71 0.66 -11.50
C ASN A 37 1.48 -0.51 -12.12
N ARG A 38 2.82 -0.53 -12.00
CA ARG A 38 3.62 -1.68 -12.46
C ARG A 38 3.32 -2.95 -11.69
N MET A 39 3.10 -2.88 -10.38
CA MET A 39 2.69 -4.04 -9.57
C MET A 39 1.39 -4.63 -10.14
N ILE A 40 0.39 -3.79 -10.44
CA ILE A 40 -0.86 -4.22 -11.08
C ILE A 40 -0.58 -4.87 -12.45
N GLU A 41 0.27 -4.27 -13.28
CA GLU A 41 0.67 -4.83 -14.58
C GLU A 41 1.39 -6.18 -14.48
N TYR A 42 2.09 -6.45 -13.38
CA TYR A 42 2.73 -7.76 -13.15
C TYR A 42 1.74 -8.88 -12.79
N GLY A 43 0.47 -8.56 -12.57
CA GLY A 43 -0.58 -9.53 -12.23
C GLY A 43 -1.18 -9.37 -10.84
N PHE A 44 -0.81 -8.32 -10.10
CA PHE A 44 -1.46 -8.02 -8.83
C PHE A 44 -2.92 -7.59 -9.07
N THR A 45 -3.86 -8.22 -8.38
CA THR A 45 -5.30 -7.96 -8.52
C THR A 45 -5.87 -7.27 -7.29
N GLU A 46 -6.68 -6.23 -7.51
CA GLU A 46 -7.38 -5.52 -6.43
C GLU A 46 -8.41 -6.45 -5.76
N ASN A 47 -8.48 -6.44 -4.43
CA ASN A 47 -9.23 -7.37 -3.57
C ASN A 47 -8.74 -8.83 -3.57
N GLN A 48 -7.56 -9.12 -4.14
CA GLN A 48 -6.91 -10.42 -4.02
C GLN A 48 -5.49 -10.25 -3.45
N ASP A 49 -4.63 -9.55 -4.20
CA ASP A 49 -3.23 -9.31 -3.85
C ASP A 49 -3.04 -7.97 -3.13
N PHE A 50 -3.93 -7.01 -3.36
CA PHE A 50 -3.91 -5.74 -2.64
C PHE A 50 -5.31 -5.15 -2.44
N LEU A 51 -5.44 -4.29 -1.43
CA LEU A 51 -6.66 -3.56 -1.09
C LEU A 51 -6.37 -2.08 -1.12
N LEU A 52 -7.19 -1.32 -1.84
CA LEU A 52 -7.06 0.13 -1.91
C LEU A 52 -7.63 0.77 -0.63
N LEU A 53 -6.75 1.31 0.21
CA LEU A 53 -7.12 2.01 1.44
C LEU A 53 -7.27 3.50 1.14
N LYS A 54 -8.50 3.93 0.86
CA LYS A 54 -8.85 5.35 0.82
C LYS A 54 -8.98 5.87 2.24
N ASN A 55 -8.00 6.63 2.70
CA ASN A 55 -8.15 7.42 3.91
C ASN A 55 -9.08 8.60 3.61
N GLU A 56 -10.38 8.42 3.82
CA GLU A 56 -11.37 9.50 3.80
C GLU A 56 -11.27 10.33 5.08
N GLN A 57 -10.14 10.99 5.32
CA GLN A 57 -10.11 12.11 6.26
C GLN A 57 -10.62 13.37 5.55
N GLN A 58 -11.93 13.41 5.30
CA GLN A 58 -12.61 14.63 4.89
C GLN A 58 -12.97 15.45 6.13
N THR A 59 -12.00 16.22 6.62
CA THR A 59 -12.29 17.32 7.55
C THR A 59 -11.89 18.63 6.88
N GLY A 60 -12.81 19.24 6.14
CA GLY A 60 -12.70 20.62 5.67
C GLY A 60 -12.01 20.81 4.32
N ARG A 61 -12.51 21.82 3.60
CA ARG A 61 -12.12 22.27 2.25
C ARG A 61 -10.61 22.17 1.98
N GLY A 62 -10.19 21.14 1.23
CA GLY A 62 -8.86 21.12 0.59
C GLY A 62 -7.81 20.14 1.15
N GLY A 63 -8.19 18.97 1.67
CA GLY A 63 -7.22 17.94 2.09
C GLY A 63 -6.89 16.94 0.97
N HIS A 64 -5.61 16.78 0.63
CA HIS A 64 -5.14 15.76 -0.31
C HIS A 64 -5.60 14.36 0.12
N ASN A 65 -6.43 13.70 -0.70
CA ASN A 65 -6.74 12.29 -0.54
C ASN A 65 -5.44 11.48 -0.59
N LYS A 66 -4.89 11.08 0.56
CA LYS A 66 -3.81 10.11 0.62
C LYS A 66 -4.42 8.73 0.37
N VAL A 67 -4.40 8.33 -0.90
CA VAL A 67 -4.63 6.94 -1.27
C VAL A 67 -3.42 6.14 -0.78
N ASP A 68 -3.70 5.10 -0.03
CA ASP A 68 -2.76 4.04 0.35
C ASP A 68 -3.28 2.71 -0.20
N HIS A 69 -2.44 1.69 -0.27
CA HIS A 69 -2.85 0.36 -0.71
C HIS A 69 -2.22 -0.66 0.21
N ILE A 70 -3.01 -1.53 0.80
CA ILE A 70 -2.55 -2.64 1.60
C ILE A 70 -2.22 -3.79 0.65
N ILE A 71 -0.99 -4.29 0.66
CA ILE A 71 -0.53 -5.39 -0.20
C ILE A 71 -0.43 -6.65 0.66
N LYS A 72 -1.02 -7.75 0.20
CA LYS A 72 -0.90 -9.06 0.81
C LYS A 72 0.46 -9.67 0.43
N LEU A 73 1.15 -10.21 1.42
CA LEU A 73 2.34 -11.03 1.23
C LEU A 73 1.88 -12.49 1.31
N ASP A 74 1.43 -13.06 0.19
CA ASP A 74 1.18 -14.51 0.10
C ASP A 74 2.49 -15.28 -0.11
#